data_AF-A0A959CY02-F1
#
_entry.id   AF-A0A959CY02-F1
#
_cell.length_a   1.000
_cell.length_b   1.000
_cell.length_c   1.000
_cell.angle_alpha   90.00
_cell.angle_beta   90.00
_cell.angle_gamma   90.00
#
_symmetry.space_group_name_H-M   'P 1'
#
loop_
_entity.id
_entity.type
_entity.pdbx_description
1 polymer ?
#
loop_
_entity_poly.entity_id
_entity_poly.type
_entity_poly.pdbx_seq_one_letter_code
_entity_poly.pdbx_strand_id
1 'polypeptide(L)'
;MKEQGKTRIEELTKMKLNFDIRGNLTPYERIALSYEEFVEFFVESFEKDSARYEIFEHYKRYTEEFQAKVTTDFKQWIDGSFVTNNKNPKDIDLINLVDYEIVEEKGTLS
;
A
#
# COMPACT_ATOMS: atom_id res chain seq x y z
N MET A 1 -2.36 39.20 9.48
CA MET A 1 -2.52 38.58 8.15
C MET A 1 -1.17 38.07 7.65
N LYS A 2 -0.79 36.84 8.02
CA LYS A 2 0.34 36.11 7.41
C LYS A 2 0.12 34.62 7.62
N GLU A 3 -0.63 33.99 6.72
CA GLU A 3 -0.72 32.52 6.63
C GLU A 3 -1.19 32.07 5.25
N GLN A 4 -0.52 32.55 4.20
CA GLN A 4 -0.76 32.09 2.81
C GLN A 4 0.52 31.54 2.14
N GLY A 5 1.57 31.29 2.93
CA GLY A 5 2.86 30.79 2.42
C GLY A 5 3.13 29.31 2.68
N LYS A 6 2.42 28.67 3.61
CA LYS A 6 2.61 27.23 3.93
C LYS A 6 1.88 26.29 2.96
N THR A 7 0.80 26.75 2.34
CA THR A 7 -0.11 25.90 1.55
C THR A 7 0.45 25.48 0.19
N ARG A 8 1.23 26.32 -0.49
CA ARG A 8 1.65 26.04 -1.87
C ARG A 8 2.77 25.00 -2.00
N ILE A 9 3.63 24.84 -0.99
CA ILE A 9 4.70 23.82 -1.02
C ILE A 9 4.14 22.45 -0.63
N GLU A 10 3.25 22.38 0.36
CA GLU A 10 2.56 21.16 0.75
C GLU A 10 1.66 20.62 -0.39
N GLU A 11 1.00 21.52 -1.13
CA GLU A 11 0.25 21.19 -2.36
C GLU A 11 1.13 20.73 -3.53
N LEU A 12 2.37 21.22 -3.63
CA LEU A 12 3.31 20.84 -4.70
C LEU A 12 4.00 19.49 -4.43
N THR A 13 4.04 19.03 -3.17
CA THR A 13 4.67 17.77 -2.78
C THR A 13 3.70 16.59 -2.63
N LYS A 14 2.39 16.82 -2.64
CA LYS A 14 1.42 15.71 -2.65
C LYS A 14 1.35 15.14 -4.06
N MET A 15 2.17 14.13 -4.34
CA MET A 15 2.04 13.34 -5.56
C MET A 15 0.59 12.85 -5.65
N LYS A 16 -0.16 13.39 -6.62
CA LYS A 16 -1.54 12.99 -6.82
C LYS A 16 -1.53 11.66 -7.55
N LEU A 17 -1.66 10.57 -6.78
CA LEU A 17 -1.93 9.24 -7.32
C LEU A 17 -3.05 9.33 -8.35
N ASN A 18 -2.86 8.68 -9.50
CA ASN A 18 -3.87 8.64 -10.54
C ASN A 18 -3.70 7.39 -11.41
N PHE A 19 -4.75 7.04 -12.16
CA PHE A 19 -4.68 6.01 -13.18
C PHE A 19 -4.57 6.63 -14.57
N ASP A 20 -3.72 6.06 -15.42
CA ASP A 20 -3.66 6.45 -16.83
C ASP A 20 -4.88 5.94 -17.63
N ILE A 21 -4.92 6.23 -18.92
CA ILE A 21 -6.01 5.78 -19.82
C ILE A 21 -6.10 4.25 -19.96
N ARG A 22 -5.09 3.51 -19.51
CA ARG A 22 -5.04 2.03 -19.52
C ARG A 22 -5.31 1.45 -18.13
N GLY A 23 -5.51 2.28 -17.12
CA GLY A 23 -5.76 1.86 -15.74
C GLY A 23 -4.52 1.60 -14.91
N ASN A 24 -3.33 1.93 -15.40
CA ASN A 24 -2.09 1.73 -14.64
C ASN A 24 -1.86 2.88 -13.67
N LEU A 25 -1.28 2.57 -12.50
CA LEU A 25 -0.91 3.57 -11.51
C LEU A 25 0.13 4.54 -12.07
N THR A 26 -0.08 5.82 -11.80
CA THR A 26 0.85 6.91 -12.10
C THR A 26 1.09 7.74 -10.84
N PRO A 27 2.30 8.30 -10.68
CA PRO A 27 3.46 8.21 -11.58
C PRO A 27 4.10 6.80 -11.64
N TYR A 28 4.79 6.50 -12.74
CA TYR A 28 5.43 5.20 -13.00
C TYR A 28 6.73 5.01 -12.23
N GLU A 29 6.66 5.14 -10.91
CA GLU A 29 7.80 5.02 -10.00
C GLU A 29 7.38 4.36 -8.69
N ARG A 30 8.34 4.13 -7.79
CA ARG A 30 8.02 3.66 -6.44
C ARG A 30 7.43 4.80 -5.65
N ILE A 31 6.18 4.62 -5.23
CA ILE A 31 5.46 5.63 -4.44
C ILE A 31 5.43 5.16 -2.99
N ALA A 32 5.99 5.98 -2.11
CA ALA A 32 5.86 5.76 -0.66
C ALA A 32 4.53 6.34 -0.20
N LEU A 33 3.73 5.53 0.50
CA LEU A 33 2.42 5.91 1.02
C LEU A 33 2.34 5.64 2.51
N SER A 34 1.60 6.48 3.23
CA SER A 34 1.09 6.10 4.55
C SER A 34 0.06 4.96 4.41
N TYR A 35 -0.22 4.28 5.52
CA TYR A 35 -1.28 3.28 5.53
C TYR A 35 -2.64 3.91 5.16
N GLU A 36 -2.94 5.10 5.69
CA GLU A 36 -4.16 5.84 5.41
C GLU A 36 -4.27 6.21 3.93
N GLU A 37 -3.19 6.69 3.32
CA GLU A 37 -3.16 7.03 1.89
C GLU A 37 -3.37 5.79 1.00
N PHE A 38 -2.77 4.67 1.39
CA PHE A 38 -2.98 3.39 0.70
C PHE A 38 -4.44 2.94 0.76
N VAL A 39 -5.06 3.01 1.94
CA VAL A 39 -6.46 2.61 2.14
C VAL A 39 -7.40 3.55 1.40
N GLU A 40 -7.22 4.87 1.54
CA GLU A 40 -8.03 5.89 0.90
C GLU A 40 -8.04 5.68 -0.63
N PHE A 41 -6.85 5.51 -1.23
CA PHE A 41 -6.74 5.46 -2.68
C PHE A 41 -7.05 4.09 -3.28
N PHE A 42 -6.56 2.98 -2.72
CA PHE A 42 -6.70 1.66 -3.35
C PHE A 42 -7.90 0.84 -2.87
N VAL A 43 -8.60 1.31 -1.83
CA VAL A 43 -9.76 0.61 -1.26
C VAL A 43 -10.97 1.53 -1.22
N GLU A 44 -10.90 2.64 -0.48
CA GLU A 44 -12.07 3.48 -0.20
C GLU A 44 -12.53 4.34 -1.39
N SER A 45 -11.65 4.59 -2.37
CA SER A 45 -12.01 5.27 -3.62
C SER A 45 -12.83 4.41 -4.58
N PHE A 46 -12.92 3.09 -4.34
CA PHE A 46 -13.69 2.14 -5.14
C PHE A 46 -15.04 1.85 -4.51
N GLU A 47 -15.97 1.30 -5.28
CA GLU A 47 -17.29 0.96 -4.75
C GLU A 47 -17.20 -0.15 -3.68
N LYS A 48 -18.07 -0.08 -2.67
CA LYS A 48 -18.10 -1.04 -1.55
C LYS A 48 -18.38 -2.49 -1.96
N ASP A 49 -18.90 -2.72 -3.15
CA ASP A 49 -19.14 -4.05 -3.72
C ASP A 49 -17.95 -4.59 -4.54
N SER A 50 -16.83 -3.85 -4.59
CA SER A 50 -15.61 -4.30 -5.24
C SER A 50 -14.90 -5.41 -4.44
N ALA A 51 -14.24 -6.33 -5.14
CA ALA A 51 -13.43 -7.38 -4.52
C ALA A 51 -12.27 -6.83 -3.65
N ARG A 52 -11.91 -5.55 -3.84
CA ARG A 52 -10.84 -4.85 -3.11
C ARG A 52 -11.06 -4.85 -1.61
N TYR A 53 -12.30 -4.66 -1.15
CA TYR A 53 -12.61 -4.65 0.28
C TYR A 53 -12.32 -6.00 0.92
N GLU A 54 -12.77 -7.11 0.30
CA GLU A 54 -12.50 -8.46 0.82
C GLU A 54 -11.00 -8.79 0.78
N ILE A 55 -10.32 -8.49 -0.33
CA ILE A 55 -8.86 -8.68 -0.46
C ILE A 55 -8.11 -7.87 0.59
N PHE A 56 -8.54 -6.64 0.86
CA PHE A 56 -7.93 -5.79 1.86
C PHE A 56 -8.14 -6.32 3.29
N GLU A 57 -9.32 -6.87 3.61
CA GLU A 57 -9.53 -7.57 4.89
C GLU A 57 -8.57 -8.76 5.04
N HIS A 58 -8.32 -9.51 3.96
CA HIS A 58 -7.39 -10.63 3.96
C HIS A 58 -5.94 -10.17 4.15
N TYR A 59 -5.56 -9.08 3.47
CA TYR A 59 -4.28 -8.43 3.63
C TYR A 59 -4.04 -7.92 5.07
N LYS A 60 -5.04 -7.32 5.72
CA LYS A 60 -4.92 -6.88 7.12
C LYS A 60 -4.63 -8.06 8.04
N ARG A 61 -5.40 -9.14 7.95
CA ARG A 61 -5.17 -10.36 8.75
C ARG A 61 -3.79 -10.95 8.48
N TYR A 62 -3.38 -11.03 7.22
CA TYR A 62 -2.03 -11.47 6.85
C TYR A 62 -0.95 -10.61 7.52
N THR A 63 -1.10 -9.28 7.47
CA THR A 63 -0.13 -8.32 8.02
C THR A 63 -0.07 -8.40 9.54
N GLU A 64 -1.21 -8.51 10.22
CA GLU A 64 -1.29 -8.70 11.67
C GLU A 64 -0.61 -10.01 12.10
N GLU A 65 -0.86 -11.10 11.38
CA GLU A 65 -0.21 -12.38 11.66
C GLU A 65 1.30 -12.35 11.39
N PHE A 66 1.72 -11.69 10.31
CA PHE A 66 3.13 -11.50 9.98
C PHE A 66 3.83 -10.70 11.08
N GLN A 67 3.22 -9.61 11.54
CA GLN A 67 3.71 -8.80 12.64
C GLN A 67 3.86 -9.60 13.93
N ALA A 68 2.86 -10.40 14.27
CA ALA A 68 2.86 -11.20 15.50
C ALA A 68 3.89 -12.33 15.48
N LYS A 69 4.15 -12.95 14.31
CA LYS A 69 5.00 -14.14 14.19
C LYS A 69 6.44 -13.84 13.78
N VAL A 70 6.64 -12.80 12.96
CA VAL A 70 7.93 -12.50 12.32
C VAL A 70 8.52 -11.23 12.90
N THR A 71 7.97 -10.06 12.57
CA THR A 71 8.45 -8.76 13.04
C THR A 71 7.46 -7.63 12.78
N THR A 72 7.48 -6.61 13.64
CA THR A 72 6.80 -5.33 13.38
C THR A 72 7.64 -4.36 12.55
N ASP A 73 8.94 -4.63 12.38
CA ASP A 73 9.86 -3.78 11.62
C ASP A 73 10.15 -4.39 10.24
N PHE A 74 9.38 -3.93 9.25
CA PHE A 74 9.52 -4.33 7.85
C PHE A 74 8.94 -3.25 6.93
N LYS A 75 9.27 -3.34 5.64
CA LYS A 75 8.61 -2.56 4.59
C LYS A 75 7.86 -3.51 3.67
N GLN A 76 6.69 -3.10 3.19
CA GLN A 76 5.96 -3.84 2.17
C GLN A 76 5.96 -3.07 0.85
N TRP A 77 6.25 -3.79 -0.23
CA TRP A 77 5.96 -3.34 -1.59
C TRP A 77 4.73 -4.07 -2.08
N ILE A 78 3.78 -3.34 -2.65
CA ILE A 78 2.52 -3.85 -3.16
C ILE A 78 2.48 -3.56 -4.67
N ASP A 79 2.09 -4.55 -5.47
CA ASP A 79 2.10 -4.45 -6.93
C ASP A 79 0.92 -5.23 -7.54
N GLY A 80 1.00 -5.45 -8.85
CA GLY A 80 0.11 -6.30 -9.61
C GLY A 80 -1.25 -5.70 -9.83
N SER A 81 -2.25 -6.55 -9.98
CA SER A 81 -3.58 -6.08 -10.42
C SER A 81 -4.28 -5.21 -9.37
N PHE A 82 -3.93 -5.36 -8.09
CA PHE A 82 -4.51 -4.59 -6.99
C PHE A 82 -4.19 -3.09 -7.07
N VAL A 83 -3.00 -2.72 -7.54
CA VAL A 83 -2.60 -1.30 -7.65
C VAL A 83 -3.01 -0.64 -8.95
N THR A 84 -3.79 -1.31 -9.80
CA THR A 84 -4.39 -0.73 -11.02
C THR A 84 -5.77 -0.15 -10.74
N ASN A 85 -6.47 0.37 -11.76
CA ASN A 85 -7.87 0.77 -11.66
C ASN A 85 -8.87 -0.40 -11.76
N ASN A 86 -8.40 -1.65 -11.80
CA ASN A 86 -9.30 -2.80 -11.90
C ASN A 86 -10.23 -2.85 -10.68
N LYS A 87 -11.54 -2.69 -10.86
CA LYS A 87 -12.51 -2.77 -9.75
C LYS A 87 -12.41 -4.10 -9.00
N ASN A 88 -12.18 -5.21 -9.71
CA ASN A 88 -12.17 -6.56 -9.14
C ASN A 88 -10.83 -7.25 -9.43
N PRO A 89 -9.75 -6.86 -8.73
CA PRO A 89 -8.52 -7.65 -8.76
C PRO A 89 -8.79 -9.04 -8.16
N LYS A 90 -7.97 -10.03 -8.51
CA LYS A 90 -8.14 -11.40 -8.01
C LYS A 90 -7.50 -11.58 -6.64
N ASP A 91 -6.39 -10.87 -6.41
CA ASP A 91 -5.49 -10.97 -5.28
C ASP A 91 -4.72 -9.66 -5.10
N ILE A 92 -3.84 -9.64 -4.09
CA ILE A 92 -2.88 -8.58 -3.81
C ILE A 92 -1.47 -9.17 -3.82
N ASP A 93 -0.62 -8.65 -4.69
CA ASP A 93 0.77 -9.05 -4.78
C ASP A 93 1.61 -8.20 -3.83
N LEU A 94 2.40 -8.83 -2.95
CA LEU A 94 3.25 -8.12 -2.00
C LEU A 94 4.62 -8.77 -1.78
N ILE A 95 5.59 -7.95 -1.39
CA ILE A 95 6.92 -8.36 -0.93
C ILE A 95 7.18 -7.74 0.43
N ASN A 96 7.52 -8.55 1.44
CA ASN A 96 8.03 -8.06 2.71
C ASN A 96 9.56 -7.92 2.63
N LEU A 97 10.05 -6.70 2.82
CA LEU A 97 11.47 -6.42 3.02
C LEU A 97 11.75 -6.38 4.51
N VAL A 98 12.50 -7.37 4.98
CA VAL A 98 12.82 -7.60 6.39
C VAL A 98 14.34 -7.62 6.54
N ASP A 99 14.85 -7.19 7.69
CA ASP A 99 16.27 -7.35 8.01
C ASP A 99 16.65 -8.85 8.01
N TYR A 100 17.83 -9.16 7.49
CA TYR A 100 18.34 -10.52 7.41
C TYR A 100 18.43 -11.16 8.80
N GLU A 101 18.83 -10.41 9.82
CA GLU A 101 19.00 -10.94 11.19
C GLU A 101 17.68 -11.51 11.76
N ILE A 102 16.56 -10.83 11.47
CA ILE A 102 15.21 -11.28 11.86
C ILE A 102 14.87 -12.60 11.17
N VAL A 103 15.20 -12.72 9.88
CA VAL A 103 14.92 -13.94 9.10
C VAL A 103 15.77 -15.11 9.60
N GLU A 104 17.03 -14.88 9.95
CA GLU A 104 17.93 -15.90 10.50
C GLU A 104 17.44 -16.44 11.85
N GLU A 105 17.00 -15.56 12.75
CA GLU A 105 16.43 -15.94 14.05
C GLU A 105 15.16 -16.81 13.89
N LYS A 106 14.27 -16.45 12.95
CA LYS A 106 13.01 -17.18 12.73
C LYS A 106 13.18 -18.43 11.87
N GLY A 107 14.17 -18.45 10.97
CA GLY A 107 14.43 -19.55 10.04
C GLY A 107 15.13 -20.76 10.66
N THR A 108 15.73 -20.60 11.84
CA THR A 108 16.39 -21.68 12.58
C THR A 108 15.45 -22.45 13.53
N LEU A 109 14.16 -22.13 13.54
CA LEU A 109 13.12 -22.82 14.32
C LEU A 109 12.31 -23.86 13.52
N SER A 110 12.81 -24.29 12.34
CA SER A 110 12.21 -25.38 11.55
C SER A 110 12.63 -26.76 12.01
#